data_AF-A0A916PI35-F1
#
_entry.id   AF-A0A916PI35-F1
#
_cell.length_a   1.000
_cell.length_b   1.000
_cell.length_c   1.000
_cell.angle_alpha   90.00
_cell.angle_beta   90.00
_cell.angle_gamma   90.00
#
_symmetry.space_group_name_H-M   'P 1'
#
loop_
_entity.id
_entity.type
_entity.pdbx_description
1 polymer ?
#
loop_
_entity_poly.entity_id
_entity_poly.type
_entity_poly.pdbx_seq_one_letter_code
_entity_poly.pdbx_strand_id
1 'polypeptide(L)'
;MDLFDKCYAFKRHEEVKAMGLYPYFRPIYENYGPVVKMDGREIIMAGSNNYLGLTTDPRVKEAAIEAIKKYGTGCSGSRYLNGTLDIHIKLEEQLADFVGKEAALLFSTGFQTNQGAIVPLIGKDEYVISDKDNHASIVQGTLISKGLWGSDVLVRYRHNDMKHLEEVISKLPLEAGKLIVTDGVFSMSGNIVNLPELVRIARTYNARIMLDDAHGLGVLG
;
A
#
# COMPACT_ATOMS: atom_id res chain seq x y z
N MET A 1 -13.43 28.41 17.94
CA MET A 1 -12.92 27.87 16.67
C MET A 1 -13.94 26.84 16.23
N ASP A 2 -14.59 27.10 15.11
CA ASP A 2 -15.53 26.17 14.49
C ASP A 2 -14.77 24.98 13.88
N LEU A 3 -15.42 23.81 13.83
CA LEU A 3 -14.81 22.59 13.30
C LEU A 3 -14.35 22.75 11.84
N PHE A 4 -15.03 23.58 11.05
CA PHE A 4 -14.72 23.85 9.65
C PHE A 4 -13.73 24.98 9.43
N ASP A 5 -13.34 25.75 10.46
CA ASP A 5 -12.36 26.84 10.32
C ASP A 5 -11.07 26.36 9.63
N LYS A 6 -10.61 25.15 9.96
CA LYS A 6 -9.42 24.52 9.35
C LYS A 6 -9.56 24.27 7.84
N CYS A 7 -10.77 24.08 7.33
CA CYS A 7 -11.04 23.88 5.91
C CYS A 7 -10.90 25.18 5.12
N TYR A 8 -11.23 26.32 5.75
CA TYR A 8 -11.14 27.64 5.12
C TYR A 8 -9.76 28.28 5.29
N ALA A 9 -9.06 27.96 6.38
CA ALA A 9 -7.76 28.53 6.71
C ALA A 9 -6.62 28.08 5.77
N PHE A 10 -6.74 26.92 5.11
CA PHE A 10 -5.69 26.41 4.23
C PHE A 10 -5.68 27.09 2.85
N LYS A 11 -4.88 28.15 2.69
CA LYS A 11 -4.82 28.96 1.46
C LYS A 11 -3.63 28.69 0.53
N ARG A 12 -2.69 27.82 0.94
CA ARG A 12 -1.45 27.56 0.19
C ARG A 12 -1.66 27.15 -1.27
N HIS A 13 -2.72 26.39 -1.55
CA HIS A 13 -3.03 25.94 -2.91
C HIS A 13 -3.44 27.10 -3.84
N GLU A 14 -4.14 28.12 -3.32
CA GLU A 14 -4.53 29.32 -4.08
C GLU A 14 -3.28 30.14 -4.43
N GLU A 15 -2.37 30.33 -3.47
CA GLU A 15 -1.09 31.02 -3.68
C GLU A 15 -0.26 30.35 -4.78
N VAL A 16 -0.10 29.03 -4.73
CA VAL A 16 0.70 28.28 -5.72
C VAL A 16 0.03 28.28 -7.10
N LYS A 17 -1.30 28.27 -7.17
CA LYS A 17 -2.04 28.44 -8.44
C LYS A 17 -1.85 29.84 -9.02
N ALA A 18 -1.93 30.88 -8.20
CA ALA A 18 -1.70 32.26 -8.63
C ALA A 18 -0.29 32.48 -9.18
N MET A 19 0.70 31.73 -8.69
CA MET A 19 2.07 31.73 -9.21
C MET A 19 2.25 30.91 -10.51
N GLY A 20 1.23 30.18 -10.97
CA GLY A 20 1.34 29.27 -12.12
C GLY A 20 2.16 28.01 -11.84
N LEU A 21 2.41 27.68 -10.57
CA LEU A 21 3.29 26.59 -10.15
C LEU A 21 2.55 25.34 -9.66
N TYR A 22 1.22 25.29 -9.78
CA TYR A 22 0.43 24.17 -9.23
C TYR A 22 0.58 22.90 -10.10
N PRO A 23 1.23 21.83 -9.59
CA PRO A 23 1.56 20.67 -10.40
C PRO A 23 0.50 19.54 -10.30
N TYR A 24 -0.48 19.67 -9.40
CA TYR A 24 -1.40 18.59 -9.06
C TYR A 24 -2.65 18.56 -9.93
N PHE A 25 -3.27 17.38 -10.02
CA PHE A 25 -4.56 17.13 -10.68
C PHE A 25 -4.62 17.60 -12.13
N ARG A 26 -3.51 17.52 -12.86
CA ARG A 26 -3.48 17.85 -14.29
C ARG A 26 -4.24 16.79 -15.10
N PRO A 27 -5.19 17.18 -15.97
CA PRO A 27 -5.98 16.24 -16.75
C PRO A 27 -5.14 15.61 -17.85
N ILE A 28 -5.08 14.28 -17.85
CA ILE A 28 -4.57 13.48 -18.97
C ILE A 28 -5.75 13.18 -19.90
N TYR A 29 -5.64 13.58 -21.16
CA TYR A 29 -6.70 13.41 -22.16
C TYR A 29 -6.60 12.10 -22.93
N GLU A 30 -5.37 11.69 -23.25
CA GLU A 30 -5.07 10.45 -23.97
C GLU A 30 -3.83 9.80 -23.35
N ASN A 31 -3.83 8.47 -23.23
CA ASN A 31 -2.76 7.69 -22.61
C ASN A 31 -2.25 6.63 -23.59
N TYR A 32 -0.96 6.72 -23.95
CA TYR A 32 -0.29 5.79 -24.84
C TYR A 32 0.85 5.04 -24.14
N GLY A 33 0.85 4.97 -22.80
CA GLY A 33 1.87 4.32 -21.99
C GLY A 33 2.95 5.31 -21.53
N PRO A 34 4.17 5.30 -22.11
CA PRO A 34 5.24 6.22 -21.73
C PRO A 34 5.00 7.68 -22.17
N VAL A 35 4.02 7.92 -23.04
CA VAL A 35 3.64 9.24 -23.54
C VAL A 35 2.15 9.46 -23.30
N VAL A 36 1.79 10.66 -22.85
CA VAL A 36 0.41 11.09 -22.63
C VAL A 36 0.13 12.41 -23.33
N LYS A 37 -1.14 12.67 -23.66
CA LYS A 37 -1.59 13.98 -24.11
C LYS A 37 -2.15 14.78 -22.95
N MET A 38 -1.49 15.89 -22.62
CA MET A 38 -1.83 16.77 -21.50
C MET A 38 -1.44 18.20 -21.89
N ASP A 39 -2.21 19.19 -21.43
CA ASP A 39 -1.97 20.62 -21.75
C ASP A 39 -1.86 20.89 -23.27
N GLY A 40 -2.66 20.18 -24.09
CA GLY A 40 -2.71 20.35 -25.55
C GLY A 40 -1.51 19.79 -26.32
N ARG A 41 -0.59 19.08 -25.67
CA ARG A 41 0.63 18.52 -26.28
C ARG A 41 0.93 17.11 -25.77
N GLU A 42 1.87 16.45 -26.44
CA GLU A 42 2.44 15.19 -25.97
C GLU A 42 3.49 15.45 -24.89
N ILE A 43 3.47 14.65 -23.83
CA ILE A 43 4.36 14.74 -22.67
C ILE A 43 4.85 13.34 -22.31
N ILE A 44 6.15 13.23 -22.05
CA ILE A 44 6.76 12.00 -21.52
C ILE A 44 6.28 11.80 -20.07
N MET A 45 5.66 10.66 -19.80
CA MET A 45 5.13 10.29 -18.49
C MET A 45 6.19 9.59 -17.64
N ALA A 46 7.02 10.37 -16.96
CA ALA A 46 8.04 9.87 -16.02
C ALA A 46 7.54 9.77 -14.57
N GLY A 47 6.26 10.08 -14.30
CA GLY A 47 5.66 10.09 -12.96
C GLY A 47 4.58 9.03 -12.76
N SER A 48 4.69 7.89 -13.46
CA SER A 48 3.72 6.78 -13.41
C SER A 48 4.31 5.55 -12.72
N ASN A 49 3.43 4.72 -12.15
CA ASN A 49 3.78 3.42 -11.56
C ASN A 49 3.56 2.25 -12.55
N ASN A 50 3.41 2.54 -13.84
CA ASN A 50 3.23 1.53 -14.89
C ASN A 50 4.57 0.89 -15.32
N TYR A 51 5.29 0.29 -14.38
CA TYR A 51 6.67 -0.18 -14.56
C TYR A 51 6.86 -1.12 -15.75
N LEU A 52 5.90 -2.01 -15.97
CA LEU A 52 5.93 -3.02 -17.03
C LEU A 52 5.16 -2.60 -18.29
N GLY A 53 4.59 -1.40 -18.33
CA GLY A 53 3.83 -0.92 -19.50
C GLY A 53 2.48 -1.62 -19.73
N LEU A 54 1.98 -2.40 -18.79
CA LEU A 54 0.84 -3.32 -19.02
C LEU A 54 -0.52 -2.62 -19.16
N THR A 55 -0.67 -1.37 -18.72
CA THR A 55 -1.97 -0.65 -18.82
C THR A 55 -2.43 -0.41 -20.26
N THR A 56 -1.53 -0.47 -21.24
CA THR A 56 -1.85 -0.33 -22.67
C THR A 56 -1.69 -1.63 -23.46
N ASP A 57 -1.36 -2.74 -22.80
CA ASP A 57 -1.19 -4.04 -23.46
C ASP A 57 -2.55 -4.51 -24.04
N PRO A 58 -2.61 -4.85 -25.34
CA PRO A 58 -3.86 -5.22 -25.99
C PRO A 58 -4.51 -6.46 -25.37
N ARG A 59 -3.72 -7.39 -24.83
CA ARG A 59 -4.23 -8.61 -24.18
C ARG A 59 -4.97 -8.28 -22.89
N VAL A 60 -4.44 -7.34 -22.10
CA VAL A 60 -5.05 -6.88 -20.84
C VAL A 60 -6.33 -6.11 -21.12
N LYS A 61 -6.32 -5.24 -22.14
CA LYS A 61 -7.51 -4.48 -22.57
C LYS A 61 -8.62 -5.40 -23.04
N GLU A 62 -8.31 -6.39 -23.86
CA GLU A 62 -9.29 -7.36 -24.36
C GLU A 62 -9.88 -8.18 -23.20
N ALA A 63 -9.04 -8.68 -22.29
CA ALA A 63 -9.52 -9.42 -21.12
C ALA A 63 -10.47 -8.60 -20.24
N ALA A 64 -10.21 -7.30 -20.07
CA ALA A 64 -11.11 -6.40 -19.34
C ALA A 64 -12.46 -6.20 -20.06
N ILE A 65 -12.45 -6.07 -21.39
CA ILE A 65 -13.67 -5.97 -22.21
C ILE A 65 -14.52 -7.24 -22.08
N GLU A 66 -13.88 -8.41 -22.17
CA GLU A 66 -14.57 -9.69 -22.02
C GLU A 66 -15.13 -9.90 -20.61
N ALA A 67 -14.40 -9.46 -19.58
CA ALA A 67 -14.90 -9.49 -18.20
C ALA A 67 -16.16 -8.62 -18.05
N ILE A 68 -16.19 -7.42 -18.64
CA ILE A 68 -17.37 -6.54 -18.62
C ILE A 68 -18.56 -7.21 -19.34
N LYS A 69 -18.33 -7.82 -20.51
CA LYS A 69 -19.38 -8.53 -21.25
C LYS A 69 -19.97 -9.69 -20.45
N LYS A 70 -19.14 -10.44 -19.72
CA LYS A 70 -19.56 -11.62 -18.95
C LYS A 70 -20.19 -11.30 -17.59
N TYR A 71 -19.58 -10.38 -16.83
CA TYR A 71 -19.91 -10.12 -15.42
C TYR A 71 -20.65 -8.80 -15.18
N GLY A 72 -20.70 -7.92 -16.19
CA GLY A 72 -21.21 -6.56 -16.04
C GLY A 72 -20.17 -5.60 -15.43
N THR A 73 -20.63 -4.41 -15.03
CA THR A 73 -19.77 -3.30 -14.61
C THR A 73 -19.40 -3.33 -13.11
N GLY A 74 -19.97 -4.26 -12.34
CA GLY A 74 -19.70 -4.36 -10.91
C GLY A 74 -20.45 -5.50 -10.23
N CYS A 75 -20.05 -5.79 -8.99
CA CYS A 75 -20.57 -6.92 -8.22
C CYS A 75 -21.74 -6.54 -7.29
N SER A 76 -22.05 -5.25 -7.14
CA SER A 76 -23.14 -4.71 -6.31
C SER A 76 -23.20 -5.26 -4.87
N GLY A 77 -22.04 -5.61 -4.30
CA GLY A 77 -21.94 -6.27 -3.00
C GLY A 77 -20.50 -6.39 -2.53
N SER A 78 -20.31 -6.60 -1.22
CA SER A 78 -19.00 -6.89 -0.65
C SER A 78 -18.61 -8.35 -0.91
N ARG A 79 -17.30 -8.65 -0.87
CA ARG A 79 -16.80 -10.03 -0.93
C ARG A 79 -17.38 -10.95 0.14
N TYR A 80 -17.74 -10.37 1.29
CA TYR A 80 -18.35 -11.09 2.42
C TYR A 80 -19.79 -11.53 2.16
N LEU A 81 -20.53 -10.79 1.33
CA LEU A 81 -21.92 -11.07 1.01
C LEU A 81 -22.03 -11.56 -0.45
N ASN A 82 -22.65 -10.78 -1.33
CA ASN A 82 -23.01 -11.15 -2.68
C ASN A 82 -22.01 -10.67 -3.76
N GLY A 83 -20.82 -10.20 -3.36
CA GLY A 83 -19.86 -9.57 -4.27
C GLY A 83 -18.75 -10.48 -4.82
N THR A 84 -18.78 -11.77 -4.53
CA THR A 84 -17.74 -12.71 -4.99
C THR A 84 -18.12 -13.32 -6.34
N LEU A 85 -17.24 -13.15 -7.33
CA LEU A 85 -17.31 -13.78 -8.65
C LEU A 85 -16.29 -14.92 -8.73
N ASP A 86 -16.52 -15.87 -9.64
CA ASP A 86 -15.57 -16.96 -9.94
C ASP A 86 -14.17 -16.44 -10.31
N ILE A 87 -14.09 -15.32 -11.05
CA ILE A 87 -12.81 -14.68 -11.40
C ILE A 87 -12.04 -14.12 -10.20
N HIS A 88 -12.72 -13.76 -9.10
CA HIS A 88 -12.01 -13.34 -7.88
C HIS A 88 -11.26 -14.52 -7.26
N ILE A 89 -11.94 -15.67 -7.12
CA ILE A 89 -11.35 -16.88 -6.54
C ILE A 89 -10.19 -17.37 -7.42
N LYS A 90 -10.39 -17.40 -8.74
CA LYS A 90 -9.33 -17.77 -9.68
C LYS A 90 -8.11 -16.86 -9.57
N LEU A 91 -8.31 -15.55 -9.43
CA LEU A 91 -7.21 -14.60 -9.26
C LEU A 91 -6.50 -14.80 -7.91
N GLU A 92 -7.23 -15.10 -6.84
CA GLU A 92 -6.66 -15.41 -5.53
C GLU A 92 -5.76 -16.64 -5.57
N GLU A 93 -6.22 -17.72 -6.20
CA GLU A 93 -5.41 -18.94 -6.41
C GLU A 93 -4.14 -18.63 -7.20
N GLN A 94 -4.26 -17.92 -8.32
CA GLN A 94 -3.11 -17.57 -9.17
C GLN A 94 -2.10 -16.65 -8.47
N LEU A 95 -2.57 -15.70 -7.65
CA LEU A 95 -1.69 -14.83 -6.87
C LEU A 95 -0.99 -15.59 -5.75
N ALA A 96 -1.70 -16.50 -5.07
CA ALA A 96 -1.13 -17.36 -4.04
C ALA A 96 0.00 -18.23 -4.63
N ASP A 97 -0.25 -18.87 -5.78
CA ASP A 97 0.75 -19.64 -6.52
C ASP A 97 1.94 -18.77 -6.94
N PHE A 98 1.68 -17.57 -7.48
CA PHE A 98 2.72 -16.67 -7.98
C PHE A 98 3.71 -16.25 -6.88
N VAL A 99 3.22 -15.98 -5.67
CA VAL A 99 4.06 -15.56 -4.53
C VAL A 99 4.45 -16.70 -3.59
N GLY A 100 4.11 -17.95 -3.94
CA GLY A 100 4.42 -19.15 -3.15
C GLY A 100 3.77 -19.15 -1.76
N LYS A 101 2.49 -18.79 -1.67
CA LYS A 101 1.69 -18.78 -0.42
C LYS A 101 0.51 -19.73 -0.53
N GLU A 102 0.01 -20.13 0.64
CA GLU A 102 -1.11 -21.08 0.75
C GLU A 102 -2.44 -20.51 0.21
N ALA A 103 -2.63 -19.20 0.34
CA ALA A 103 -3.83 -18.50 -0.11
C ALA A 103 -3.54 -17.01 -0.33
N ALA A 104 -4.44 -16.34 -1.06
CA ALA A 104 -4.49 -14.89 -1.20
C ALA A 104 -5.92 -14.38 -0.96
N LEU A 105 -6.04 -13.11 -0.59
CA LEU A 105 -7.32 -12.43 -0.41
C LEU A 105 -7.30 -11.08 -1.12
N LEU A 106 -8.26 -10.84 -2.00
CA LEU A 106 -8.37 -9.57 -2.72
C LEU A 106 -9.07 -8.50 -1.89
N PHE A 107 -8.52 -7.30 -1.97
CA PHE A 107 -9.14 -6.05 -1.55
C PHE A 107 -9.32 -5.14 -2.76
N SER A 108 -10.24 -4.19 -2.69
CA SER A 108 -10.50 -3.27 -3.81
C SER A 108 -9.32 -2.34 -4.11
N THR A 109 -8.46 -2.07 -3.13
CA THR A 109 -7.26 -1.22 -3.28
C THR A 109 -6.13 -1.70 -2.37
N GLY A 110 -4.86 -1.48 -2.77
CA GLY A 110 -3.70 -1.74 -1.92
C GLY A 110 -3.68 -0.92 -0.62
N PHE A 111 -4.36 0.23 -0.60
CA PHE A 111 -4.55 1.00 0.62
C PHE A 111 -5.39 0.24 1.64
N GLN A 112 -6.51 -0.34 1.20
CA GLN A 112 -7.37 -1.17 2.04
C GLN A 112 -6.74 -2.51 2.40
N THR A 113 -5.90 -3.09 1.54
CA THR A 113 -5.13 -4.30 1.86
C THR A 113 -4.32 -4.12 3.14
N ASN A 114 -3.59 -2.99 3.25
CA ASN A 114 -2.78 -2.72 4.44
C ASN A 114 -3.62 -2.55 5.71
N GLN A 115 -4.74 -1.83 5.63
CA GLN A 115 -5.65 -1.68 6.76
C GLN A 115 -6.27 -3.02 7.16
N GLY A 116 -6.74 -3.78 6.17
CA GLY A 116 -7.38 -5.09 6.35
C GLY A 116 -6.41 -6.18 6.79
N ALA A 117 -5.10 -6.01 6.61
CA ALA A 117 -4.08 -6.91 7.13
C ALA A 117 -3.66 -6.51 8.56
N ILE A 118 -3.35 -5.24 8.81
CA ILE A 118 -2.79 -4.78 10.09
C ILE A 118 -3.84 -4.80 11.20
N VAL A 119 -4.99 -4.15 10.97
CA VAL A 119 -5.99 -3.89 12.03
C VAL A 119 -6.54 -5.15 12.68
N PRO A 120 -6.93 -6.22 11.95
CA PRO A 120 -7.47 -7.41 12.59
C PRO A 120 -6.41 -8.30 13.26
N LEU A 121 -5.13 -8.10 12.96
CA LEU A 121 -4.03 -8.91 13.53
C LEU A 121 -3.50 -8.36 14.85
N ILE A 122 -3.75 -7.09 15.17
CA ILE A 122 -3.24 -6.46 16.39
C ILE A 122 -4.37 -6.35 17.40
N GLY A 123 -4.15 -6.88 18.59
CA GLY A 123 -5.02 -6.79 19.75
C GLY A 123 -4.38 -6.04 20.92
N LYS A 124 -5.02 -6.16 22.09
CA LYS A 124 -4.50 -5.65 23.35
C LYS A 124 -3.22 -6.41 23.73
N ASP A 125 -2.22 -5.68 24.23
CA ASP A 125 -0.92 -6.23 24.67
C ASP A 125 -0.08 -6.87 23.53
N GLU A 126 -0.44 -6.57 22.27
CA GLU A 126 0.32 -6.92 21.07
C GLU A 126 0.89 -5.65 20.42
N TYR A 127 1.89 -5.83 19.55
CA TYR A 127 2.68 -4.72 19.02
C TYR A 127 2.82 -4.75 17.50
N VAL A 128 2.65 -3.59 16.87
CA VAL A 128 3.05 -3.32 15.50
C VAL A 128 4.30 -2.43 15.49
N ILE A 129 5.36 -2.90 14.84
CA ILE A 129 6.64 -2.22 14.71
C ILE A 129 6.78 -1.74 13.25
N SER A 130 6.76 -0.43 13.04
CA SER A 130 6.63 0.18 11.70
C SER A 130 7.83 1.08 11.35
N ASP A 131 8.34 0.94 10.12
CA ASP A 131 9.35 1.85 9.57
C ASP A 131 8.80 3.29 9.52
N LYS A 132 9.67 4.29 9.71
CA LYS A 132 9.23 5.69 9.70
C LYS A 132 8.77 6.18 8.33
N ASP A 133 9.26 5.58 7.25
CA ASP A 133 9.00 6.02 5.88
C ASP A 133 8.04 5.07 5.14
N ASN A 134 7.42 4.13 5.85
CA ASN A 134 6.36 3.28 5.32
C ASN A 134 5.26 4.06 4.61
N HIS A 135 4.66 3.44 3.60
CA HIS A 135 3.58 4.03 2.84
C HIS A 135 2.41 4.46 3.74
N ALA A 136 1.69 5.51 3.32
CA ALA A 136 0.62 6.12 4.10
C ALA A 136 -0.50 5.13 4.49
N SER A 137 -0.74 4.10 3.68
CA SER A 137 -1.71 3.04 3.99
C SER A 137 -1.33 2.22 5.22
N ILE A 138 -0.06 1.83 5.35
CA ILE A 138 0.49 1.16 6.53
C ILE A 138 0.37 2.08 7.73
N VAL A 139 0.80 3.33 7.58
CA VAL A 139 0.70 4.33 8.67
C VAL A 139 -0.74 4.43 9.17
N GLN A 140 -1.73 4.54 8.28
CA GLN A 140 -3.14 4.56 8.67
C GLN A 140 -3.57 3.27 9.38
N GLY A 141 -3.19 2.09 8.88
CA GLY A 141 -3.49 0.81 9.57
C GLY A 141 -2.94 0.77 11.00
N THR A 142 -1.70 1.26 11.20
CA THR A 142 -1.10 1.34 12.54
C THR A 142 -1.76 2.39 13.44
N LEU A 143 -2.20 3.52 12.88
CA LEU A 143 -2.90 4.56 13.63
C LEU A 143 -4.30 4.11 14.08
N ILE A 144 -5.01 3.34 13.24
CA ILE A 144 -6.27 2.70 13.62
C ILE A 144 -6.03 1.74 14.79
N SER A 145 -5.03 0.86 14.68
CA SER A 145 -4.67 -0.09 15.75
C SER A 145 -4.33 0.64 17.05
N LYS A 146 -3.55 1.73 16.97
CA LYS A 146 -3.26 2.62 18.09
C LYS A 146 -4.53 3.25 18.69
N GLY A 147 -5.48 3.66 17.85
CA GLY A 147 -6.75 4.22 18.31
C GLY A 147 -7.63 3.20 19.04
N LEU A 148 -7.59 1.94 18.62
CA LEU A 148 -8.38 0.85 19.21
C LEU A 148 -7.77 0.32 20.51
N TRP A 149 -6.45 0.17 20.57
CA TRP A 149 -5.77 -0.59 21.64
C TRP A 149 -4.83 0.26 22.52
N GLY A 150 -4.65 1.54 22.20
CA GLY A 150 -3.80 2.46 22.96
C GLY A 150 -2.46 2.77 22.28
N SER A 151 -1.73 3.75 22.82
CA SER A 151 -0.49 4.23 22.19
C SER A 151 0.64 3.22 22.19
N ASP A 152 0.65 2.29 23.14
CA ASP A 152 1.78 1.38 23.37
C ASP A 152 1.88 0.27 22.31
N VAL A 153 0.79 -0.03 21.59
CA VAL A 153 0.81 -1.04 20.52
C VAL A 153 1.61 -0.61 19.30
N LEU A 154 1.85 0.69 19.10
CA LEU A 154 2.59 1.21 17.95
C LEU A 154 4.00 1.61 18.33
N VAL A 155 4.98 0.86 17.85
CA VAL A 155 6.41 1.16 17.95
C VAL A 155 6.93 1.56 16.57
N ARG A 156 7.76 2.60 16.49
CA ARG A 156 8.38 3.04 15.23
C ARG A 156 9.89 2.98 15.28
N TYR A 157 10.52 2.56 14.19
CA TYR A 157 11.97 2.59 14.04
C TYR A 157 12.41 3.52 12.91
N ARG A 158 13.68 3.95 12.92
CA ARG A 158 14.23 4.84 11.90
C ARG A 158 14.29 4.12 10.55
N HIS A 159 14.13 4.88 9.47
CA HIS A 159 14.03 4.33 8.13
C HIS A 159 15.21 3.39 7.80
N ASN A 160 14.89 2.14 7.49
CA ASN A 160 15.81 1.05 7.13
C ASN A 160 16.97 0.83 8.14
N ASP A 161 16.79 1.25 9.40
CA ASP A 161 17.81 1.16 10.46
C ASP A 161 17.57 -0.09 11.32
N MET A 162 18.22 -1.19 10.93
CA MET A 162 18.10 -2.49 11.60
C MET A 162 18.61 -2.48 13.04
N LYS A 163 19.60 -1.62 13.36
CA LYS A 163 20.09 -1.48 14.75
C LYS A 163 19.01 -0.85 15.62
N HIS A 164 18.39 0.22 15.14
CA HIS A 164 17.30 0.84 15.87
C HIS A 164 16.06 -0.07 15.97
N LEU A 165 15.77 -0.85 14.91
CA LEU A 165 14.73 -1.88 14.97
C LEU A 165 15.01 -2.88 16.11
N GLU A 166 16.23 -3.41 16.19
CA GLU A 166 16.64 -4.34 17.25
C GLU A 166 16.61 -3.69 18.65
N GLU A 167 17.01 -2.43 18.77
CA GLU A 167 16.93 -1.65 20.01
C GLU A 167 15.49 -1.43 20.49
N VAL A 168 14.52 -1.21 19.60
CA VAL A 168 13.12 -0.97 20.01
C VAL A 168 12.38 -2.27 20.28
N ILE A 169 12.59 -3.31 19.47
CA ILE A 169 11.89 -4.59 19.63
C ILE A 169 12.36 -5.35 20.87
N SER A 170 13.64 -5.22 21.26
CA SER A 170 14.20 -5.85 22.47
C SER A 170 13.61 -5.34 23.78
N LYS A 171 12.95 -4.17 23.76
CA LYS A 171 12.26 -3.59 24.92
C LYS A 171 10.84 -4.15 25.11
N LEU A 172 10.34 -4.92 24.14
CA LEU A 172 9.00 -5.50 24.18
C LEU A 172 9.04 -6.89 24.83
N PRO A 173 7.96 -7.32 25.51
CA PRO A 173 7.89 -8.67 26.08
C PRO A 173 8.09 -9.74 25.01
N LEU A 174 8.99 -10.71 25.25
CA LEU A 174 9.31 -11.76 24.27
C LEU A 174 8.08 -12.58 23.86
N GLU A 175 7.20 -12.88 24.82
CA GLU A 175 5.98 -13.68 24.62
C GLU A 175 4.82 -12.93 23.96
N ALA A 176 4.89 -11.59 23.87
CA ALA A 176 3.82 -10.81 23.24
C ALA A 176 3.79 -10.99 21.72
N GLY A 177 2.60 -10.94 21.13
CA GLY A 177 2.42 -10.90 19.68
C GLY A 177 3.07 -9.65 19.08
N LYS A 178 3.90 -9.84 18.04
CA LYS A 178 4.62 -8.74 17.37
C LYS A 178 4.51 -8.88 15.86
N LEU A 179 4.18 -7.78 15.19
CA LEU A 179 4.18 -7.66 13.73
C LEU A 179 5.12 -6.54 13.31
N ILE A 180 6.21 -6.87 12.62
CA ILE A 180 7.04 -5.90 11.92
C ILE A 180 6.41 -5.64 10.55
N VAL A 181 6.10 -4.38 10.24
CA VAL A 181 5.51 -3.97 8.96
C VAL A 181 6.46 -3.04 8.23
N THR A 182 6.74 -3.32 6.96
CA THR A 182 7.66 -2.52 6.13
C THR A 182 7.26 -2.56 4.66
N ASP A 183 7.51 -1.47 3.93
CA ASP A 183 7.60 -1.48 2.47
C ASP A 183 8.78 -2.38 2.05
N GLY A 184 8.64 -3.11 0.94
CA GLY A 184 9.74 -3.83 0.28
C GLY A 184 10.64 -2.88 -0.50
N VAL A 185 10.02 -2.05 -1.33
CA VAL A 185 10.66 -0.93 -2.03
C VAL A 185 9.94 0.35 -1.65
N PHE A 186 10.67 1.28 -1.04
CA PHE A 186 10.09 2.51 -0.50
C PHE A 186 9.78 3.51 -1.62
N SER A 187 8.51 3.91 -1.72
CA SER A 187 7.97 4.73 -2.82
C SER A 187 8.71 6.06 -3.09
N MET A 188 9.22 6.71 -2.04
CA MET A 188 9.84 8.04 -2.15
C MET A 188 11.34 7.99 -2.47
N SER A 189 12.05 6.96 -2.01
CA SER A 189 13.51 6.85 -2.14
C SER A 189 13.95 5.80 -3.15
N GLY A 190 13.11 4.81 -3.45
CA GLY A 190 13.50 3.60 -4.19
C GLY A 190 14.41 2.67 -3.38
N ASN A 191 14.64 2.95 -2.09
CA ASN A 191 15.42 2.06 -1.23
C ASN A 191 14.73 0.70 -1.12
N ILE A 192 15.52 -0.36 -1.03
CA ILE A 192 15.05 -1.71 -0.74
C ILE A 192 15.29 -1.98 0.74
N VAL A 193 14.31 -2.57 1.43
CA VAL A 193 14.47 -2.98 2.82
C VAL A 193 15.59 -4.01 2.97
N ASN A 194 16.36 -3.94 4.05
CA ASN A 194 17.31 -5.00 4.40
C ASN A 194 16.57 -6.23 4.95
N LEU A 195 15.89 -6.94 4.06
CA LEU A 195 15.03 -8.08 4.40
C LEU A 195 15.78 -9.22 5.13
N PRO A 196 17.01 -9.61 4.74
CA PRO A 196 17.73 -10.67 5.45
C PRO A 196 17.94 -10.37 6.93
N GLU A 197 18.34 -9.15 7.27
CA GLU A 197 18.58 -8.75 8.65
C GLU A 197 17.26 -8.57 9.42
N LEU A 198 16.22 -8.03 8.77
CA LEU A 198 14.88 -7.94 9.34
C LEU A 198 14.33 -9.33 9.70
N VAL A 199 14.54 -10.34 8.84
CA VAL A 199 14.17 -11.74 9.12
C VAL A 199 14.93 -12.32 10.31
N ARG A 200 16.24 -12.03 10.43
CA ARG A 200 17.04 -12.45 11.59
C ARG A 200 16.47 -11.86 12.89
N ILE A 201 16.21 -10.55 12.90
CA ILE A 201 15.65 -9.84 14.06
C ILE A 201 14.26 -10.39 14.40
N ALA A 202 13.37 -10.53 13.41
CA ALA A 202 12.03 -11.06 13.63
C ALA A 202 12.04 -12.45 14.29
N ARG A 203 12.92 -13.35 13.83
CA ARG A 203 13.10 -14.67 14.45
C ARG A 203 13.62 -14.58 15.89
N THR A 204 14.58 -13.69 16.14
CA THR A 204 15.21 -13.54 17.46
C THR A 204 14.20 -13.06 18.52
N TYR A 205 13.28 -12.18 18.14
CA TYR A 205 12.32 -11.54 19.07
C TYR A 205 10.88 -12.04 18.92
N ASN A 206 10.70 -13.23 18.32
CA ASN A 206 9.39 -13.87 18.14
C ASN A 206 8.35 -12.93 17.47
N ALA A 207 8.74 -12.34 16.34
CA ALA A 207 7.89 -11.44 15.56
C ALA A 207 7.55 -12.03 14.19
N ARG A 208 6.36 -11.69 13.70
CA ARG A 208 5.93 -11.90 12.32
C ARG A 208 6.29 -10.69 11.47
N ILE A 209 6.33 -10.89 10.16
CA ILE A 209 6.66 -9.85 9.18
C ILE A 209 5.48 -9.71 8.22
N MET A 210 5.09 -8.47 7.97
CA MET A 210 4.26 -8.08 6.84
C MET A 210 5.08 -7.16 5.94
N LEU A 211 5.23 -7.57 4.69
CA LEU A 211 5.97 -6.84 3.65
C LEU A 211 4.96 -6.27 2.64
N ASP A 212 4.94 -4.96 2.46
CA ASP A 212 4.19 -4.32 1.37
C ASP A 212 5.08 -4.23 0.12
N ASP A 213 4.81 -5.07 -0.86
CA ASP A 213 5.62 -5.16 -2.09
C ASP A 213 4.97 -4.47 -3.31
N ALA A 214 4.22 -3.40 -3.09
CA ALA A 214 3.53 -2.65 -4.16
C ALA A 214 4.46 -2.17 -5.30
N HIS A 215 5.73 -1.90 -4.99
CA HIS A 215 6.72 -1.40 -5.93
C HIS A 215 7.75 -2.47 -6.35
N GLY A 216 7.72 -3.67 -5.77
CA GLY A 216 8.61 -4.78 -6.14
C GLY A 216 7.92 -5.86 -6.97
N LEU A 217 6.63 -6.13 -6.75
CA LEU A 217 5.91 -7.23 -7.39
C LEU A 217 5.97 -7.14 -8.93
N GLY A 218 6.56 -8.17 -9.56
CA GLY A 218 6.71 -8.26 -11.02
C GLY A 218 7.87 -7.44 -11.60
N VAL A 219 8.60 -6.68 -10.77
CA VAL A 219 9.80 -5.92 -11.17
C VAL A 219 11.05 -6.53 -10.55
N LEU A 220 10.97 -6.81 -9.25
CA LEU A 220 11.99 -7.50 -8.49
C LEU A 220 11.61 -8.98 -8.37
N GLY A 221 12.62 -9.86 -8.32
CA GLY A 221 12.48 -11.30 -8.20
C GLY A 221 13.78 -11.92 -7.70
#